data_AF-A0A9E0YFM6-F1
#
_entry.id   AF-A0A9E0YFM6-F1
#
_cell.length_a   1.000
_cell.length_b   1.000
_cell.length_c   1.000
_cell.angle_alpha   90.00
_cell.angle_beta   90.00
_cell.angle_gamma   90.00
#
_symmetry.space_group_name_H-M   'P 1'
#
loop_
_entity.id
_entity.type
_entity.pdbx_description
1 polymer ?
#
loop_
_entity_poly.entity_id
_entity_poly.type
_entity_poly.pdbx_seq_one_letter_code
_entity_poly.pdbx_strand_id
1 'polypeptide(L)'
;MHSLNRFYWLASSLVLFAGAASAGAADLGYGSTAVVCRGAGGSVASAEVLDLYEAREIYNISVISVSDVTRARQDLLIDLARTYNGKSLYPRYLQDTIGDFHGRFRKSDTRLKLVADVYPRIPSCAIEQVSALQKNGEILLDAEIFSALTPIGRLAVELHDSVAFLDRKFTDAKDSRFARKLTGLLLGRKWGKSLDVAIALYSFSVPRPGRYSGGFGRCIVRIDSGTAGSLRVTPQTGCRTVISWDAFENANSAILRPTGKTDEWAWQDRSGAKLVLKRTGSTTFTLDDVEFKLGTN
;
A
#
# COMPACT_ATOMS: atom_id res chain seq x y z
N MET A 1 85.33 17.26 21.11
CA MET A 1 84.79 16.39 22.18
C MET A 1 83.35 16.81 22.45
N HIS A 2 82.43 15.84 22.31
CA HIS A 2 81.08 15.65 22.90
C HIS A 2 80.18 16.88 23.19
N SER A 3 78.89 16.94 22.88
CA SER A 3 77.86 15.93 22.59
C SER A 3 76.64 16.59 21.93
N LEU A 4 76.12 16.01 20.85
CA LEU A 4 74.85 16.43 20.22
C LEU A 4 73.67 15.80 20.97
N ASN A 5 72.82 16.66 21.54
CA ASN A 5 71.61 16.32 22.27
C ASN A 5 70.52 15.86 21.29
N ARG A 6 70.20 14.56 21.34
CA ARG A 6 69.07 13.95 20.61
C ARG A 6 67.82 14.09 21.46
N PHE A 7 67.02 15.14 21.25
CA PHE A 7 65.65 15.22 21.76
C PHE A 7 64.68 14.72 20.68
N TYR A 8 64.41 13.41 20.70
CA TYR A 8 63.32 12.81 19.97
C TYR A 8 62.01 13.16 20.69
N TRP A 9 61.31 14.19 20.22
CA TRP A 9 59.89 14.34 20.51
C TRP A 9 59.12 13.33 19.68
N LEU A 10 58.97 12.13 20.24
CA LEU A 10 57.94 11.16 19.85
C LEU A 10 56.58 11.77 20.21
N ALA A 11 56.05 12.62 19.33
CA ALA A 11 54.64 12.95 19.33
C ALA A 11 53.88 11.70 18.85
N SER A 12 53.60 10.80 19.79
CA SER A 12 52.65 9.71 19.61
C SER A 12 51.29 10.33 19.27
N SER A 13 51.01 10.47 17.99
CA SER A 13 49.67 10.72 17.47
C SER A 13 48.82 9.50 17.78
N LEU A 14 48.31 9.43 19.02
CA LEU A 14 47.25 8.54 19.41
C LEU A 14 46.00 9.01 18.66
N VAL A 15 45.88 8.59 17.41
CA VAL A 15 44.65 8.72 16.63
C VAL A 15 43.64 7.81 17.30
N LEU A 16 42.93 8.37 18.28
CA LEU A 16 41.68 7.84 18.78
C LEU A 16 40.72 7.80 17.58
N PHE A 17 40.76 6.70 16.84
CA PHE A 17 39.62 6.27 16.05
C PHE A 17 38.52 6.01 17.07
N ALA A 18 37.75 7.06 17.37
CA ALA A 18 36.41 6.91 17.89
C ALA A 18 35.67 6.09 16.83
N GLY A 19 35.71 4.76 17.00
CA GLY A 19 34.82 3.87 16.31
C GLY A 19 33.43 4.36 16.69
N ALA A 20 32.79 5.10 15.78
CA ALA A 20 31.38 5.33 15.84
C ALA A 20 30.78 3.92 15.78
N ALA A 21 30.51 3.36 16.96
CA ALA A 21 29.69 2.19 17.08
C ALA A 21 28.40 2.58 16.37
N SER A 22 28.22 2.07 15.15
CA SER A 22 26.95 2.13 14.46
C SER A 22 26.04 1.20 15.25
N ALA A 23 25.56 1.69 16.40
CA ALA A 23 24.52 1.06 17.20
C ALA A 23 23.41 0.75 16.21
N GLY A 24 23.19 -0.56 16.05
CA GLY A 24 22.57 -1.14 14.87
C GLY A 24 21.35 -0.35 14.45
N ALA A 25 21.45 0.32 13.30
CA ALA A 25 20.28 0.64 12.51
C ALA A 25 19.62 -0.71 12.25
N ALA A 26 18.61 -1.03 13.07
CA ALA A 26 18.03 -2.34 13.14
C ALA A 26 17.64 -2.77 11.74
N ASP A 27 18.20 -3.89 11.29
CA ASP A 27 17.75 -4.54 10.08
C ASP A 27 16.24 -4.76 10.23
N LEU A 28 15.51 -4.11 9.31
CA LEU A 28 14.09 -4.20 9.00
C LEU A 28 13.20 -3.10 9.59
N GLY A 29 12.65 -2.33 8.66
CA GLY A 29 11.33 -1.72 8.81
C GLY A 29 10.88 -1.07 7.52
N TYR A 30 10.27 -1.88 6.64
CA TYR A 30 9.40 -1.33 5.61
C TYR A 30 8.32 -0.50 6.30
N GLY A 31 8.13 0.72 5.85
CA GLY A 31 7.15 1.65 6.37
C GLY A 31 6.92 2.76 5.36
N SER A 32 6.26 3.81 5.80
CA SER A 32 5.90 4.94 4.96
C SER A 32 7.14 5.71 4.49
N THR A 33 7.11 6.12 3.23
CA THR A 33 8.12 7.01 2.63
C THR A 33 7.47 8.32 2.23
N ALA A 34 8.27 9.37 2.08
CA ALA A 34 7.82 10.67 1.64
C ALA A 34 8.73 11.26 0.58
N VAL A 35 8.12 12.08 -0.27
CA VAL A 35 8.79 13.05 -1.13
C VAL A 35 9.17 14.24 -0.26
N VAL A 36 10.48 14.43 -0.06
CA VAL A 36 11.03 15.44 0.84
C VAL A 36 11.86 16.43 0.04
N CYS A 37 11.45 17.69 0.09
CA CYS A 37 12.20 18.79 -0.49
C CYS A 37 12.92 19.51 0.65
N ARG A 38 14.25 19.51 0.61
CA ARG A 38 15.09 20.16 1.62
C ARG A 38 15.54 21.54 1.17
N GLY A 39 15.61 22.49 2.10
CA GLY A 39 16.14 23.82 1.85
C GLY A 39 17.68 23.85 1.80
N ALA A 40 18.25 25.04 1.58
CA ALA A 40 19.71 25.23 1.48
C ALA A 40 20.49 24.82 2.75
N GLY A 41 19.84 24.83 3.92
CA GLY A 41 20.42 24.36 5.20
C GLY A 41 20.21 22.87 5.49
N GLY A 42 19.64 22.11 4.55
CA GLY A 42 19.33 20.69 4.73
C GLY A 42 18.09 20.39 5.57
N SER A 43 17.39 21.42 6.08
CA SER A 43 16.10 21.26 6.77
C SER A 43 14.97 20.89 5.81
N VAL A 44 13.97 20.15 6.29
CA VAL A 44 12.76 19.84 5.50
C VAL A 44 11.98 21.13 5.22
N ALA A 45 11.94 21.54 3.95
CA ALA A 45 11.15 22.67 3.50
C ALA A 45 9.70 22.25 3.20
N SER A 46 9.51 21.06 2.64
CA SER A 46 8.22 20.42 2.47
C SER A 46 8.35 18.91 2.46
N ALA A 47 7.27 18.23 2.86
CA ALA A 47 7.16 16.78 2.79
C ALA A 47 5.75 16.36 2.35
N GLU A 48 5.69 15.37 1.47
CA GLU A 48 4.45 14.72 1.07
C GLU A 48 4.63 13.20 1.13
N VAL A 49 3.71 12.48 1.77
CA VAL A 49 3.75 11.01 1.80
C VAL A 49 3.68 10.46 0.38
N LEU A 50 4.57 9.52 0.06
CA LEU A 50 4.72 8.97 -1.28
C LEU A 50 3.40 8.38 -1.79
N ASP A 51 2.61 7.77 -0.93
CA ASP A 51 1.26 7.27 -1.22
C ASP A 51 0.36 8.33 -1.86
N LEU A 52 0.38 9.55 -1.33
CA LEU A 52 -0.41 10.68 -1.82
C LEU A 52 0.18 11.27 -3.11
N TYR A 53 1.52 11.32 -3.19
CA TYR A 53 2.22 11.73 -4.39
C TYR A 53 1.90 10.78 -5.56
N GLU A 54 1.99 9.46 -5.36
CA GLU A 54 1.65 8.47 -6.38
C GLU A 54 0.17 8.54 -6.75
N ALA A 55 -0.73 8.72 -5.77
CA ALA A 55 -2.15 8.96 -6.03
C ALA A 55 -2.34 10.11 -7.03
N ARG A 56 -1.69 11.26 -6.80
CA ARG A 56 -1.82 12.43 -7.67
C ARG A 56 -1.11 12.24 -9.01
N GLU A 57 0.17 11.91 -9.00
CA GLU A 57 1.06 11.98 -10.17
C GLU A 57 0.96 10.74 -11.06
N ILE A 58 0.77 9.56 -10.47
CA ILE A 58 0.74 8.29 -11.21
C ILE A 58 -0.69 7.90 -11.54
N TYR A 59 -1.59 7.99 -10.56
CA TYR A 59 -2.96 7.50 -10.69
C TYR A 59 -3.98 8.59 -11.05
N ASN A 60 -3.56 9.86 -11.14
CA ASN A 60 -4.43 11.01 -11.43
C ASN A 60 -5.65 11.09 -10.47
N ILE A 61 -5.41 10.80 -9.20
CA ILE A 61 -6.40 10.83 -8.13
C ILE A 61 -6.24 12.13 -7.35
N SER A 62 -7.31 12.92 -7.27
CA SER A 62 -7.33 14.10 -6.41
C SER A 62 -7.39 13.70 -4.94
N VAL A 63 -6.34 13.99 -4.18
CA VAL A 63 -6.30 13.75 -2.72
C VAL A 63 -7.28 14.69 -2.01
N ILE A 64 -8.01 14.19 -1.01
CA ILE A 64 -8.88 15.04 -0.20
C ILE A 64 -8.05 16.05 0.61
N SER A 65 -8.39 17.33 0.50
CA SER A 65 -7.99 18.29 1.53
C SER A 65 -8.87 18.06 2.74
N VAL A 66 -8.25 17.76 3.87
CA VAL A 66 -8.95 17.46 5.12
C VAL A 66 -8.56 18.51 6.14
N SER A 67 -9.53 19.35 6.51
CA SER A 67 -9.41 20.25 7.65
C SER A 67 -9.61 19.53 8.99
N ASP A 68 -10.37 18.43 9.00
CA ASP A 68 -10.67 17.62 10.19
C ASP A 68 -10.24 16.16 10.01
N VAL A 69 -9.02 15.85 10.46
CA VAL A 69 -8.43 14.51 10.37
C VAL A 69 -9.25 13.48 11.15
N THR A 70 -9.82 13.86 12.28
CA THR A 70 -10.63 12.97 13.11
C THR A 70 -11.86 12.50 12.35
N ARG A 71 -12.56 13.45 11.72
CA ARG A 71 -13.72 13.14 10.88
C ARG A 71 -13.32 12.31 9.66
N ALA A 72 -12.25 12.65 8.96
CA ALA A 72 -11.80 11.85 7.81
C ALA A 72 -11.43 10.42 8.20
N ARG A 73 -10.81 10.23 9.38
CA ARG A 73 -10.55 8.89 9.92
C ARG A 73 -11.84 8.13 10.20
N GLN A 74 -12.85 8.78 10.80
CA GLN A 74 -14.14 8.16 11.06
C GLN A 74 -14.88 7.81 9.77
N ASP A 75 -14.95 8.73 8.81
CA ASP A 75 -15.60 8.51 7.52
C ASP A 75 -14.94 7.34 6.77
N LEU A 76 -13.61 7.27 6.79
CA LEU A 76 -12.86 6.14 6.23
C LEU A 76 -13.22 4.81 6.91
N LEU A 77 -13.26 4.77 8.24
CA LEU A 77 -13.62 3.56 8.98
C LEU A 77 -15.06 3.13 8.69
N ILE A 78 -15.99 4.09 8.57
CA ILE A 78 -17.38 3.84 8.22
C ILE A 78 -17.48 3.26 6.81
N ASP A 79 -16.76 3.82 5.85
CA ASP A 79 -16.79 3.35 4.47
C ASP A 79 -16.16 1.96 4.34
N LEU A 80 -15.03 1.71 5.01
CA LEU A 80 -14.46 0.37 5.14
C LEU A 80 -15.45 -0.61 5.80
N ALA A 81 -16.20 -0.20 6.82
CA ALA A 81 -17.20 -1.06 7.44
C ALA A 81 -18.38 -1.36 6.48
N ARG A 82 -18.85 -0.34 5.74
CA ARG A 82 -19.96 -0.45 4.78
C ARG A 82 -19.62 -1.36 3.60
N THR A 83 -18.46 -1.17 2.98
CA THR A 83 -18.02 -1.97 1.82
C THR A 83 -18.04 -3.47 2.11
N TYR A 84 -17.81 -3.87 3.36
CA TYR A 84 -17.70 -5.27 3.73
C TYR A 84 -18.91 -5.88 4.45
N ASN A 85 -19.97 -5.10 4.67
CA ASN A 85 -21.29 -5.52 5.18
C ASN A 85 -21.23 -6.65 6.25
N GLY A 86 -20.31 -6.54 7.21
CA GLY A 86 -20.14 -7.48 8.32
C GLY A 86 -19.55 -8.87 7.99
N LYS A 87 -19.18 -9.16 6.75
CA LYS A 87 -18.72 -10.52 6.33
C LYS A 87 -17.19 -10.70 6.32
N SER A 88 -16.41 -9.62 6.40
CA SER A 88 -14.94 -9.67 6.43
C SER A 88 -14.41 -9.27 7.81
N LEU A 89 -13.45 -10.03 8.33
CA LEU A 89 -12.72 -9.67 9.54
C LEU A 89 -11.71 -8.54 9.27
N TYR A 90 -11.38 -8.25 8.01
CA TYR A 90 -10.31 -7.31 7.65
C TYR A 90 -10.60 -5.85 8.08
N PRO A 91 -11.79 -5.26 7.84
CA PRO A 91 -12.10 -3.92 8.34
C PRO A 91 -12.07 -3.83 9.85
N ARG A 92 -12.50 -4.89 10.55
CA ARG A 92 -12.41 -4.95 12.01
C ARG A 92 -10.95 -4.97 12.46
N TYR A 93 -10.12 -5.83 11.85
CA TYR A 93 -8.68 -5.82 12.12
C TYR A 93 -8.03 -4.48 11.78
N LEU A 94 -8.42 -3.83 10.69
CA LEU A 94 -7.90 -2.53 10.30
C LEU A 94 -8.32 -1.44 11.27
N GLN A 95 -9.57 -1.43 11.71
CA GLN A 95 -10.07 -0.53 12.75
C GLN A 95 -9.31 -0.71 14.08
N ASP A 96 -9.20 -1.96 14.54
CA ASP A 96 -8.48 -2.31 15.77
C ASP A 96 -6.99 -1.92 15.65
N THR A 97 -6.39 -2.20 14.48
CA THR A 97 -4.97 -1.89 14.19
C THR A 97 -4.73 -0.38 14.15
N ILE A 98 -5.59 0.41 13.49
CA ILE A 98 -5.46 1.88 13.45
C ILE A 98 -5.54 2.45 14.88
N GLY A 99 -6.46 1.93 15.71
CA GLY A 99 -6.58 2.32 17.12
C GLY A 99 -5.32 2.00 17.92
N ASP A 100 -4.79 0.78 17.78
CA ASP A 100 -3.58 0.33 18.45
C ASP A 100 -2.32 1.06 17.98
N PHE A 101 -2.24 1.41 16.70
CA PHE A 101 -1.06 1.98 16.07
C PHE A 101 -0.69 3.34 16.65
N HIS A 102 -1.67 4.13 17.05
CA HIS A 102 -1.40 5.42 17.66
C HIS A 102 -0.52 5.30 18.92
N GLY A 103 -0.70 4.23 19.71
CA GLY A 103 0.13 3.95 20.88
C GLY A 103 1.53 3.38 20.57
N ARG A 104 1.77 2.96 19.32
CA ARG A 104 3.02 2.31 18.88
C ARG A 104 4.01 3.27 18.22
N PHE A 105 3.59 4.49 17.90
CA PHE A 105 4.49 5.48 17.33
C PHE A 105 5.54 5.95 18.34
N ARG A 106 6.79 5.97 17.90
CA ARG A 106 7.93 6.52 18.64
C ARG A 106 8.64 7.50 17.70
N LYS A 107 8.82 8.73 18.15
CA LYS A 107 9.62 9.69 17.41
C LYS A 107 11.10 9.29 17.50
N SER A 108 11.77 9.29 16.37
CA SER A 108 13.21 9.15 16.23
C SER A 108 13.79 10.51 15.91
N ASP A 109 14.81 10.91 16.68
CA ASP A 109 15.62 12.10 16.39
C ASP A 109 16.69 11.81 15.33
N THR A 110 16.84 10.54 14.94
CA THR A 110 17.76 10.10 13.89
C THR A 110 17.01 9.86 12.59
N ARG A 111 17.64 10.23 11.47
CA ARG A 111 17.11 9.97 10.14
C ARG A 111 16.98 8.49 9.89
N LEU A 112 15.82 8.08 9.41
CA LEU A 112 15.55 6.69 9.06
C LEU A 112 16.25 6.33 7.74
N LYS A 113 16.84 5.14 7.68
CA LYS A 113 17.43 4.63 6.43
C LYS A 113 16.33 4.29 5.45
N LEU A 114 16.49 4.76 4.21
CA LEU A 114 15.59 4.42 3.12
C LEU A 114 15.65 2.91 2.84
N VAL A 115 14.49 2.27 2.81
CA VAL A 115 14.35 0.88 2.35
C VAL A 115 14.26 0.89 0.82
N ALA A 116 14.90 -0.09 0.17
CA ALA A 116 15.09 -0.14 -1.28
C ALA A 116 13.82 -0.55 -2.08
N ASP A 117 12.63 -0.10 -1.66
CA ASP A 117 11.33 -0.44 -2.26
C ASP A 117 10.64 0.75 -2.95
N VAL A 118 11.43 1.71 -3.45
CA VAL A 118 10.92 2.97 -3.99
C VAL A 118 11.40 3.28 -5.41
N TYR A 119 10.46 3.63 -6.31
CA TYR A 119 10.67 3.57 -7.77
C TYR A 119 10.21 4.74 -8.66
N PRO A 120 9.68 5.88 -8.19
CA PRO A 120 9.62 7.06 -9.07
C PRO A 120 10.86 7.96 -8.90
N ARG A 121 11.40 8.44 -10.01
CA ARG A 121 12.40 9.53 -10.02
C ARG A 121 11.65 10.84 -9.83
N ILE A 122 11.91 11.54 -8.72
CA ILE A 122 11.26 12.81 -8.42
C ILE A 122 12.20 13.96 -8.79
N PRO A 123 11.78 14.92 -9.63
CA PRO A 123 12.58 16.10 -9.93
C PRO A 123 12.74 16.97 -8.66
N SER A 124 13.95 17.45 -8.39
CA SER A 124 14.30 18.43 -7.33
C SER A 124 14.17 18.02 -5.86
N CYS A 125 13.47 16.92 -5.55
CA CYS A 125 13.29 16.43 -4.18
C CYS A 125 13.82 14.99 -4.03
N ALA A 126 13.96 14.52 -2.80
CA ALA A 126 14.42 13.17 -2.49
C ALA A 126 13.27 12.31 -1.96
N ILE A 127 13.39 11.00 -2.09
CA ILE A 127 12.52 10.07 -1.35
C ILE A 127 13.25 9.68 -0.08
N GLU A 128 12.60 9.90 1.05
CA GLU A 128 13.13 9.61 2.38
C GLU A 128 12.13 8.77 3.19
N GLN A 129 12.64 8.02 4.16
CA GLN A 129 11.82 7.18 5.02
C GLN A 129 11.16 8.03 6.12
N VAL A 130 9.83 7.99 6.20
CA VAL A 130 9.06 8.69 7.24
C VAL A 130 8.80 7.80 8.43
N SER A 131 8.50 6.52 8.20
CA SER A 131 8.24 5.57 9.26
C SER A 131 8.91 4.22 9.00
N ALA A 132 9.21 3.49 10.06
CA ALA A 132 9.80 2.16 9.96
C ALA A 132 9.19 1.23 11.01
N LEU A 133 8.56 0.14 10.56
CA LEU A 133 7.99 -0.90 11.43
C LEU A 133 9.10 -1.81 11.99
N GLN A 134 9.30 -1.77 13.30
CA GLN A 134 10.27 -2.58 14.02
C GLN A 134 9.76 -4.03 14.20
N LYS A 135 10.69 -4.96 14.47
CA LYS A 135 10.37 -6.37 14.74
C LYS A 135 9.44 -6.58 15.93
N ASN A 136 9.49 -5.69 16.93
CA ASN A 136 8.62 -5.72 18.11
C ASN A 136 7.23 -5.12 17.84
N GLY A 137 6.96 -4.67 16.61
CA GLY A 137 5.70 -4.02 16.22
C GLY A 137 5.62 -2.53 16.56
N GLU A 138 6.66 -1.92 17.11
CA GLU A 138 6.76 -0.46 17.24
C GLU A 138 7.00 0.20 15.89
N ILE A 139 6.62 1.47 15.77
CA ILE A 139 6.80 2.25 14.55
C ILE A 139 7.65 3.45 14.89
N LEU A 140 8.86 3.49 14.33
CA LEU A 140 9.72 4.67 14.43
C LEU A 140 9.25 5.69 13.40
N LEU A 141 9.15 6.96 13.80
CA LEU A 141 8.85 8.08 12.93
C LEU A 141 10.06 9.02 12.85
N ASP A 142 10.47 9.41 11.65
CA ASP A 142 11.39 10.54 11.49
C ASP A 142 10.69 11.82 11.96
N ALA A 143 11.16 12.39 13.08
CA ALA A 143 10.48 13.50 13.73
C ALA A 143 10.47 14.78 12.88
N GLU A 144 11.52 15.02 12.09
CA GLU A 144 11.65 16.18 11.22
C GLU A 144 10.65 16.08 10.07
N ILE A 145 10.66 14.96 9.35
CA ILE A 145 9.78 14.78 8.18
C ILE A 145 8.32 14.69 8.63
N PHE A 146 8.01 13.91 9.67
CA PHE A 146 6.64 13.74 10.14
C PHE A 146 6.00 15.05 10.63
N SER A 147 6.80 15.94 11.21
CA SER A 147 6.32 17.27 11.65
C SER A 147 6.06 18.22 10.49
N ALA A 148 6.75 18.04 9.35
CA ALA A 148 6.54 18.81 8.13
C ALA A 148 5.35 18.32 7.29
N LEU A 149 4.77 17.15 7.61
CA LEU A 149 3.59 16.62 6.91
C LEU A 149 2.33 17.43 7.23
N THR A 150 1.49 17.58 6.21
CA THR A 150 0.12 18.10 6.38
C THR A 150 -0.72 17.16 7.27
N PRO A 151 -1.87 17.62 7.82
CA PRO A 151 -2.75 16.74 8.59
C PRO A 151 -3.17 15.47 7.82
N ILE A 152 -3.46 15.59 6.52
CA ILE A 152 -3.76 14.45 5.65
C ILE A 152 -2.52 13.56 5.42
N GLY A 153 -1.33 14.14 5.31
CA GLY A 153 -0.08 13.39 5.23
C GLY A 153 0.15 12.53 6.47
N ARG A 154 -0.10 13.06 7.66
CA ARG A 154 0.01 12.27 8.90
C ARG A 154 -0.99 11.11 8.95
N LEU A 155 -2.23 11.34 8.51
CA LEU A 155 -3.22 10.26 8.37
C LEU A 155 -2.78 9.21 7.34
N ALA A 156 -2.15 9.61 6.24
CA ALA A 156 -1.63 8.69 5.23
C ALA A 156 -0.56 7.76 5.82
N VAL A 157 0.35 8.26 6.66
CA VAL A 157 1.35 7.43 7.36
C VAL A 157 0.67 6.38 8.24
N GLU A 158 -0.31 6.80 9.05
CA GLU A 158 -1.05 5.91 9.94
C GLU A 158 -1.75 4.79 9.17
N LEU A 159 -2.40 5.13 8.06
CA LEU A 159 -3.09 4.16 7.21
C LEU A 159 -2.13 3.23 6.49
N HIS A 160 -1.07 3.77 5.92
CA HIS A 160 -0.04 2.98 5.25
C HIS A 160 0.50 1.90 6.20
N ASP A 161 0.96 2.31 7.38
CA ASP A 161 1.61 1.38 8.29
C ASP A 161 0.61 0.35 8.82
N SER A 162 -0.65 0.75 9.06
CA SER A 162 -1.72 -0.16 9.47
C SER A 162 -2.01 -1.21 8.39
N VAL A 163 -2.13 -0.78 7.13
CA VAL A 163 -2.38 -1.67 5.99
C VAL A 163 -1.17 -2.57 5.75
N ALA A 164 0.04 -2.04 5.76
CA ALA A 164 1.28 -2.79 5.56
C ALA A 164 1.48 -3.85 6.64
N PHE A 165 1.15 -3.54 7.89
CA PHE A 165 1.20 -4.49 8.98
C PHE A 165 0.22 -5.65 8.77
N LEU A 166 -1.03 -5.35 8.39
CA LEU A 166 -2.03 -6.38 8.12
C LEU A 166 -1.65 -7.22 6.89
N ASP A 167 -1.15 -6.60 5.83
CA ASP A 167 -0.69 -7.29 4.63
C ASP A 167 0.41 -8.29 4.96
N ARG A 168 1.45 -7.85 5.67
CA ARG A 168 2.51 -8.75 6.16
C ARG A 168 1.97 -9.87 7.03
N LYS A 169 1.06 -9.56 7.95
CA LYS A 169 0.48 -10.53 8.88
C LYS A 169 -0.32 -11.62 8.15
N PHE A 170 -1.00 -11.29 7.07
CA PHE A 170 -1.94 -12.19 6.40
C PHE A 170 -1.43 -12.81 5.09
N THR A 171 -0.50 -12.15 4.40
CA THR A 171 -0.02 -12.54 3.08
C THR A 171 1.50 -12.79 3.03
N ASP A 172 2.23 -12.51 4.12
CA ASP A 172 3.70 -12.52 4.17
C ASP A 172 4.35 -11.58 3.14
N ALA A 173 3.68 -10.45 2.83
CA ALA A 173 4.18 -9.42 1.92
C ALA A 173 5.61 -8.97 2.25
N LYS A 174 6.45 -8.84 1.21
CA LYS A 174 7.86 -8.41 1.36
C LYS A 174 8.07 -6.94 1.04
N ASP A 175 7.10 -6.25 0.47
CA ASP A 175 7.15 -4.81 0.14
C ASP A 175 5.88 -4.09 0.58
N SER A 176 5.86 -2.76 0.50
CA SER A 176 4.69 -1.93 0.88
C SER A 176 3.95 -1.35 -0.32
N ARG A 177 4.06 -1.94 -1.53
CA ARG A 177 3.39 -1.41 -2.73
C ARG A 177 1.88 -1.47 -2.63
N PHE A 178 1.34 -2.56 -2.06
CA PHE A 178 -0.10 -2.68 -1.84
C PHE A 178 -0.60 -1.62 -0.86
N ALA A 179 0.06 -1.48 0.29
CA ALA A 179 -0.28 -0.48 1.29
C ALA A 179 -0.28 0.94 0.70
N ARG A 180 0.78 1.28 -0.04
CA ARG A 180 0.93 2.56 -0.73
C ARG A 180 -0.22 2.88 -1.68
N LYS A 181 -0.54 1.92 -2.56
CA LYS A 181 -1.65 2.05 -3.51
C LYS A 181 -2.99 2.17 -2.80
N LEU A 182 -3.24 1.33 -1.78
CA LEU A 182 -4.50 1.35 -1.04
C LEU A 182 -4.66 2.66 -0.27
N THR A 183 -3.66 3.13 0.46
CA THR A 183 -3.69 4.41 1.16
C THR A 183 -3.98 5.57 0.21
N GLY A 184 -3.30 5.63 -0.95
CA GLY A 184 -3.54 6.67 -1.95
C GLY A 184 -4.97 6.64 -2.52
N LEU A 185 -5.53 5.44 -2.72
CA LEU A 185 -6.92 5.25 -3.15
C LEU A 185 -7.92 5.66 -2.07
N LEU A 186 -7.68 5.24 -0.82
CA LEU A 186 -8.51 5.57 0.33
C LEU A 186 -8.54 7.07 0.58
N LEU A 187 -7.41 7.77 0.48
CA LEU A 187 -7.35 9.22 0.69
C LEU A 187 -7.61 10.03 -0.59
N GLY A 188 -8.07 9.39 -1.66
CA GLY A 188 -8.47 10.01 -2.91
C GLY A 188 -9.98 10.31 -2.96
N ARG A 189 -10.40 11.43 -3.57
CA ARG A 189 -11.82 11.85 -3.71
C ARG A 189 -12.74 10.91 -4.47
N LYS A 190 -12.29 9.73 -4.92
CA LYS A 190 -13.05 8.83 -5.80
C LYS A 190 -13.57 7.59 -5.05
N TRP A 191 -14.20 7.84 -3.90
CA TRP A 191 -14.70 6.83 -2.95
C TRP A 191 -15.78 5.90 -3.54
N GLY A 192 -16.64 6.39 -4.43
CA GLY A 192 -17.83 5.65 -4.86
C GLY A 192 -17.63 4.53 -5.90
N LYS A 193 -16.43 4.32 -6.46
CA LYS A 193 -16.16 3.23 -7.44
C LYS A 193 -14.79 2.58 -7.27
N SER A 194 -13.80 3.34 -6.80
CA SER A 194 -12.40 2.87 -6.74
C SER A 194 -12.14 1.99 -5.51
N LEU A 195 -12.93 2.16 -4.45
CA LEU A 195 -12.80 1.42 -3.20
C LEU A 195 -13.18 -0.06 -3.39
N ASP A 196 -14.29 -0.32 -4.07
CA ASP A 196 -14.76 -1.68 -4.36
C ASP A 196 -13.74 -2.46 -5.21
N VAL A 197 -13.09 -1.80 -6.18
CA VAL A 197 -12.07 -2.42 -7.06
C VAL A 197 -10.77 -2.69 -6.31
N ALA A 198 -10.27 -1.74 -5.51
CA ALA A 198 -9.03 -1.89 -4.76
C ALA A 198 -9.12 -3.02 -3.72
N ILE A 199 -10.28 -3.12 -3.08
CA ILE A 199 -10.59 -4.13 -2.08
C ILE A 199 -10.88 -5.49 -2.72
N ALA A 200 -11.59 -5.54 -3.85
CA ALA A 200 -11.80 -6.77 -4.60
C ALA A 200 -10.48 -7.47 -4.91
N LEU A 201 -9.45 -6.71 -5.32
CA LEU A 201 -8.12 -7.25 -5.61
C LEU A 201 -7.41 -7.85 -4.38
N TYR A 202 -7.72 -7.38 -3.17
CA TYR A 202 -7.08 -7.85 -1.94
C TYR A 202 -7.80 -9.03 -1.28
N SER A 203 -9.13 -9.09 -1.37
CA SER A 203 -9.93 -10.23 -0.89
C SER A 203 -9.60 -11.56 -1.58
N PHE A 204 -8.89 -11.55 -2.72
CA PHE A 204 -8.37 -12.75 -3.36
C PHE A 204 -7.11 -13.33 -2.68
N SER A 205 -6.47 -12.58 -1.78
CA SER A 205 -5.12 -12.90 -1.28
C SER A 205 -5.09 -13.33 0.19
N VAL A 206 -6.15 -13.10 0.97
CA VAL A 206 -6.17 -13.37 2.42
C VAL A 206 -6.95 -14.66 2.75
N PRO A 207 -6.32 -15.69 3.35
CA PRO A 207 -7.03 -16.88 3.79
C PRO A 207 -7.94 -16.61 5.00
N ARG A 208 -9.04 -17.36 5.13
CA ARG A 208 -9.82 -17.39 6.38
C ARG A 208 -8.96 -18.05 7.48
N PRO A 209 -8.86 -17.46 8.69
CA PRO A 209 -8.24 -18.14 9.81
C PRO A 209 -9.13 -19.32 10.23
N GLY A 210 -8.68 -20.53 9.94
CA GLY A 210 -9.33 -21.77 10.39
C GLY A 210 -9.54 -22.79 9.27
N ARG A 211 -8.83 -23.93 9.41
CA ARG A 211 -9.10 -25.26 8.83
C ARG A 211 -8.49 -25.72 7.49
N TYR A 212 -7.54 -25.04 6.85
CA TYR A 212 -6.79 -25.68 5.75
C TYR A 212 -5.32 -25.28 5.71
N SER A 213 -4.43 -26.28 5.81
CA SER A 213 -2.97 -26.20 5.62
C SER A 213 -2.56 -26.43 4.16
N GLY A 214 -3.37 -25.95 3.21
CA GLY A 214 -3.08 -26.05 1.77
C GLY A 214 -2.51 -24.73 1.28
N GLY A 215 -1.39 -24.77 0.56
CA GLY A 215 -0.70 -23.59 0.04
C GLY A 215 -1.56 -22.67 -0.83
N PHE A 216 -1.06 -21.46 -1.06
CA PHE A 216 -1.69 -20.41 -1.86
C PHE A 216 -2.11 -20.92 -3.25
N GLY A 217 -3.40 -21.24 -3.40
CA GLY A 217 -3.99 -21.46 -4.71
C GLY A 217 -4.20 -20.11 -5.39
N ARG A 218 -3.53 -19.86 -6.52
CA ARG A 218 -3.94 -18.78 -7.43
C ARG A 218 -5.41 -19.01 -7.77
N CYS A 219 -6.29 -18.04 -7.53
CA CYS A 219 -7.64 -18.12 -8.09
C CYS A 219 -7.55 -17.93 -9.59
N ILE A 220 -7.62 -19.03 -10.32
CA ILE A 220 -7.74 -19.03 -11.78
C ILE A 220 -9.21 -18.75 -12.09
N VAL A 221 -9.45 -17.58 -12.67
CA VAL A 221 -10.75 -17.23 -13.21
C VAL A 221 -10.82 -17.83 -14.61
N ARG A 222 -11.76 -18.75 -14.84
CA ARG A 222 -12.00 -19.30 -16.17
C ARG A 222 -12.95 -18.37 -16.91
N ILE A 223 -12.52 -17.90 -18.08
CA ILE A 223 -13.35 -17.13 -19.00
C ILE A 223 -13.71 -18.05 -20.16
N ASP A 224 -14.96 -18.50 -20.20
CA ASP A 224 -15.48 -19.30 -21.30
C ASP A 224 -16.32 -18.41 -22.24
N SER A 225 -16.23 -18.65 -23.55
CA SER A 225 -17.20 -18.09 -24.50
C SER A 225 -18.56 -18.74 -24.25
N GLY A 226 -19.54 -17.96 -23.80
CA GLY A 226 -20.92 -18.38 -23.67
C GLY A 226 -21.65 -18.38 -25.02
N THR A 227 -22.90 -18.84 -25.02
CA THR A 227 -23.78 -18.71 -26.19
C THR A 227 -24.01 -17.23 -26.55
N ALA A 228 -24.06 -16.93 -27.85
CA ALA A 228 -24.31 -15.59 -28.40
C ALA A 228 -23.28 -14.49 -28.03
N GLY A 229 -21.98 -14.82 -27.99
CA GLY A 229 -20.92 -13.82 -27.82
C GLY A 229 -20.78 -13.25 -26.41
N SER A 230 -21.43 -13.87 -25.43
CA SER A 230 -21.26 -13.53 -24.02
C SER A 230 -19.98 -14.13 -23.44
N LEU A 231 -19.38 -13.48 -22.44
CA LEU A 231 -18.30 -14.07 -21.64
C LEU A 231 -18.87 -14.56 -20.31
N ARG A 232 -18.66 -15.85 -20.02
CA ARG A 232 -18.96 -16.43 -18.72
C ARG A 232 -17.69 -16.42 -17.89
N VAL A 233 -17.76 -15.78 -16.74
CA VAL A 233 -16.68 -15.75 -15.74
C VAL A 233 -17.04 -16.73 -14.64
N THR A 234 -16.29 -17.83 -14.53
CA THR A 234 -16.54 -18.89 -13.54
C THR A 234 -15.31 -19.08 -12.63
N PRO A 235 -15.45 -18.96 -11.31
CA PRO A 235 -14.38 -19.32 -10.38
C PRO A 235 -14.17 -20.84 -10.40
N GLN A 236 -12.91 -21.31 -10.46
CA GLN A 236 -12.63 -22.73 -10.35
C GLN A 236 -12.82 -23.25 -8.91
N THR A 237 -13.09 -24.56 -8.79
CA THR A 237 -13.29 -25.27 -7.52
C THR A 237 -12.14 -25.00 -6.54
N GLY A 238 -12.47 -24.56 -5.33
CA GLY A 238 -11.51 -24.16 -4.30
C GLY A 238 -11.40 -22.65 -4.08
N CYS A 239 -11.90 -21.83 -5.00
CA CYS A 239 -12.07 -20.39 -4.79
C CYS A 239 -13.32 -20.13 -3.94
N ARG A 240 -13.15 -19.91 -2.63
CA ARG A 240 -14.18 -19.25 -1.79
C ARG A 240 -13.86 -17.77 -1.69
N THR A 241 -14.34 -16.99 -2.65
CA THR A 241 -14.12 -15.55 -2.73
C THR A 241 -14.97 -14.81 -1.69
N VAL A 242 -14.38 -13.84 -0.99
CA VAL A 242 -15.07 -12.91 -0.07
C VAL A 242 -15.08 -11.53 -0.74
N ILE A 243 -15.92 -11.37 -1.75
CA ILE A 243 -16.37 -10.05 -2.19
C ILE A 243 -17.88 -10.10 -2.00
N SER A 244 -18.50 -9.03 -1.50
CA SER A 244 -19.96 -8.84 -1.56
C SER A 244 -20.37 -8.66 -3.02
N TRP A 245 -20.30 -9.74 -3.77
CA TRP A 245 -21.02 -9.92 -5.02
C TRP A 245 -22.38 -10.53 -4.69
N ASP A 246 -23.25 -9.84 -3.96
CA ASP A 246 -24.57 -10.42 -3.64
C ASP A 246 -25.38 -10.72 -4.93
N ALA A 247 -25.03 -10.09 -6.06
CA ALA A 247 -25.59 -10.40 -7.39
C ALA A 247 -24.92 -11.57 -8.14
N PHE A 248 -23.70 -11.97 -7.77
CA PHE A 248 -22.89 -12.99 -8.50
C PHE A 248 -22.79 -14.30 -7.70
N GLU A 249 -22.74 -14.23 -6.36
CA GLU A 249 -22.79 -15.41 -5.46
C GLU A 249 -24.10 -16.20 -5.65
N ASN A 250 -25.22 -15.52 -5.92
CA ASN A 250 -26.49 -16.19 -6.23
C ASN A 250 -26.56 -16.77 -7.65
N ALA A 251 -25.63 -16.43 -8.54
CA ALA A 251 -25.72 -16.72 -9.97
C ALA A 251 -24.74 -17.80 -10.47
N ASN A 252 -23.78 -18.27 -9.63
CA ASN A 252 -22.71 -19.22 -9.99
C ASN A 252 -21.84 -18.80 -11.20
N SER A 253 -22.07 -17.60 -11.75
CA SER A 253 -21.43 -16.99 -12.91
C SER A 253 -22.03 -15.59 -13.13
N ALA A 254 -21.30 -14.67 -13.78
CA ALA A 254 -21.96 -13.60 -14.52
C ALA A 254 -21.73 -13.74 -16.01
N ILE A 255 -22.72 -13.25 -16.71
CA ILE A 255 -22.77 -13.16 -18.15
C ILE A 255 -22.48 -11.70 -18.48
N LEU A 256 -21.26 -11.43 -18.91
CA LEU A 256 -20.94 -10.14 -19.50
C LEU A 256 -21.61 -10.09 -20.87
N ARG A 257 -22.42 -9.06 -21.12
CA ARG A 257 -23.12 -8.89 -22.40
C ARG A 257 -22.28 -8.00 -23.32
N PRO A 258 -22.25 -8.27 -24.64
CA PRO A 258 -21.63 -7.37 -25.60
C PRO A 258 -22.23 -5.96 -25.47
N THR A 259 -21.39 -4.93 -25.53
CA THR A 259 -21.88 -3.54 -25.51
C THR A 259 -22.21 -3.01 -26.91
N GLY A 260 -22.06 -3.85 -27.95
CA GLY A 260 -22.14 -3.46 -29.35
C GLY A 260 -20.78 -3.12 -29.97
N LYS A 261 -19.72 -3.01 -29.16
CA LYS A 261 -18.34 -3.00 -29.63
C LYS A 261 -17.76 -4.41 -29.62
N THR A 262 -16.88 -4.70 -30.57
CA THR A 262 -16.33 -6.05 -30.83
C THR A 262 -15.39 -6.55 -29.74
N ASP A 263 -14.92 -5.66 -28.87
CA ASP A 263 -13.90 -5.86 -27.85
C ASP A 263 -14.37 -5.46 -26.45
N GLU A 264 -15.67 -5.20 -26.25
CA GLU A 264 -16.18 -4.68 -24.99
C GLU A 264 -17.41 -5.48 -24.52
N TRP A 265 -17.34 -5.96 -23.29
CA TRP A 265 -18.47 -6.57 -22.59
C TRP A 265 -18.77 -5.80 -21.32
N ALA A 266 -20.05 -5.64 -21.01
CA ALA A 266 -20.48 -5.02 -19.78
C ALA A 266 -21.40 -5.92 -18.97
N TRP A 267 -21.30 -5.76 -17.67
CA TRP A 267 -22.31 -6.22 -16.73
C TRP A 267 -22.82 -5.02 -15.95
N GLN A 268 -24.13 -4.96 -15.78
CA GLN A 268 -24.78 -3.96 -14.98
C GLN A 268 -25.62 -4.66 -13.92
N ASP A 269 -25.43 -4.27 -12.66
CA ASP A 269 -26.22 -4.81 -11.57
C ASP A 269 -27.59 -4.12 -11.48
N ARG A 270 -28.39 -4.50 -10.47
CA ARG A 270 -29.70 -3.88 -10.21
C ARG A 270 -29.60 -2.45 -9.67
N SER A 271 -28.45 -2.03 -9.14
CA SER A 271 -28.21 -0.67 -8.66
C SER A 271 -27.81 0.29 -9.78
N GLY A 272 -27.51 -0.23 -10.97
CA GLY A 272 -27.05 0.52 -12.12
C GLY A 272 -25.53 0.61 -12.22
N ALA A 273 -24.78 0.02 -11.28
CA ALA A 273 -23.33 -0.07 -11.34
C ALA A 273 -22.91 -0.93 -12.55
N LYS A 274 -22.00 -0.40 -13.36
CA LYS A 274 -21.55 -1.00 -14.62
C LYS A 274 -20.09 -1.38 -14.54
N LEU A 275 -19.77 -2.66 -14.76
CA LEU A 275 -18.43 -3.17 -14.99
C LEU A 275 -18.21 -3.33 -16.50
N VAL A 276 -17.06 -2.89 -17.00
CA VAL A 276 -16.72 -2.97 -18.43
C VAL A 276 -15.40 -3.72 -18.58
N LEU A 277 -15.48 -4.91 -19.16
CA LEU A 277 -14.32 -5.68 -19.57
C LEU A 277 -13.99 -5.34 -21.03
N LYS A 278 -12.79 -4.85 -21.27
CA LYS A 278 -12.29 -4.57 -22.62
C LYS A 278 -11.21 -5.57 -22.99
N ARG A 279 -11.19 -6.06 -24.22
CA ARG A 279 -10.09 -6.86 -24.73
C ARG A 279 -9.03 -5.92 -25.31
N THR A 280 -7.83 -5.94 -24.75
CA THR A 280 -6.70 -5.11 -25.21
C THR A 280 -5.66 -5.88 -26.01
N GLY A 281 -5.80 -7.21 -26.10
CA GLY A 281 -4.92 -8.06 -26.88
C GLY A 281 -5.54 -9.42 -27.20
N SER A 282 -4.79 -10.30 -27.87
CA SER A 282 -5.27 -11.64 -28.22
C SER A 282 -5.62 -12.48 -26.98
N THR A 283 -4.90 -12.29 -25.88
CA THR A 283 -5.13 -12.94 -24.58
C THR A 283 -5.27 -11.96 -23.42
N THR A 284 -5.32 -10.66 -23.71
CA THR A 284 -5.28 -9.60 -22.69
C THR A 284 -6.62 -8.89 -22.57
N PHE A 285 -7.07 -8.68 -21.34
CA PHE A 285 -8.29 -7.95 -21.00
C PHE A 285 -7.99 -6.86 -19.98
N THR A 286 -8.73 -5.76 -20.00
CA THR A 286 -8.72 -4.75 -18.94
C THR A 286 -10.10 -4.63 -18.29
N LEU A 287 -10.14 -4.61 -16.97
CA LEU A 287 -11.33 -4.24 -16.18
C LEU A 287 -10.96 -2.99 -15.38
N ASP A 288 -11.58 -1.86 -15.69
CA ASP A 288 -11.28 -0.57 -15.04
C ASP A 288 -9.76 -0.31 -14.89
N ASP A 289 -9.04 -0.45 -16.00
CA ASP A 289 -7.58 -0.24 -16.13
C ASP A 289 -6.67 -1.31 -15.46
N VAL A 290 -7.24 -2.41 -14.96
CA VAL A 290 -6.48 -3.57 -14.48
C VAL A 290 -6.32 -4.59 -15.59
N GLU A 291 -5.08 -4.92 -15.97
CA GLU A 291 -4.77 -5.90 -17.02
C GLU A 291 -4.82 -7.35 -16.51
N PHE A 292 -5.53 -8.22 -17.24
CA PHE A 292 -5.62 -9.66 -17.04
C PHE A 292 -5.12 -10.36 -18.30
N LYS A 293 -4.32 -11.42 -18.14
CA LYS A 293 -3.90 -12.29 -19.26
C LYS A 293 -4.54 -13.66 -19.10
N LEU A 294 -5.13 -14.18 -20.16
CA LEU A 294 -5.54 -15.57 -20.24
C LEU A 294 -4.28 -16.43 -20.18
N GLY A 295 -4.19 -17.30 -19.16
CA GLY A 295 -3.18 -18.35 -19.13
C GLY A 295 -3.49 -19.36 -20.23
N THR A 296 -2.49 -19.72 -21.02
CA THR A 296 -2.54 -20.93 -21.85
C THR A 296 -2.31 -22.11 -20.92
N ASN A 297 -3.24 -23.08 -20.92
CA ASN A 297 -3.00 -24.39 -20.30
C ASN A 297 -1.89 -25.13 -21.03
#